data_AF-A0A0C2MGD6-F1
#
_entry.id   AF-A0A0C2MGD6-F1
#
_cell.length_a   1.000
_cell.length_b   1.000
_cell.length_c   1.000
_cell.angle_alpha   90.00
_cell.angle_beta   90.00
_cell.angle_gamma   90.00
#
_symmetry.space_group_name_H-M   'P 1'
#
loop_
_entity.id
_entity.type
_entity.pdbx_description
1 polymer ?
#
loop_
_entity_poly.entity_id
_entity_poly.type
_entity_poly.pdbx_seq_one_letter_code
_entity_poly.pdbx_strand_id
1 'polypeptide(L)'
;MDKYNLDYVFWRYAPNYFVVILSPKTKFKNKLEIKIYVSKNGGQSFNKWKPQYNDERIFSDDFRPIKNVLLGISMLNNTFFYADTELKIFSIHKYEKDEMIIPSHYDSSHVMKIIEIKSVSY
;
A
#
# COMPACT_ATOMS: atom_id res chain seq x y z
N MET A 1 -21.93 9.74 -4.49
CA MET A 1 -20.54 9.34 -4.17
C MET A 1 -20.39 8.94 -2.69
N ASP A 2 -21.48 8.77 -1.94
CA ASP A 2 -21.43 8.73 -0.46
C ASP A 2 -20.99 7.41 0.18
N LYS A 3 -20.70 6.37 -0.63
CA LYS A 3 -20.38 5.02 -0.14
C LYS A 3 -18.88 4.76 0.10
N TYR A 4 -18.01 5.66 -0.34
CA TYR A 4 -16.56 5.46 -0.29
C TYR A 4 -15.86 6.63 0.42
N ASN A 5 -14.79 6.31 1.13
CA ASN A 5 -13.72 7.23 1.50
C ASN A 5 -12.75 7.33 0.33
N LEU A 6 -12.25 8.54 0.10
CA LEU A 6 -11.28 8.86 -0.93
C LEU A 6 -9.99 9.27 -0.23
N ASP A 7 -8.94 8.49 -0.47
CA ASP A 7 -7.57 8.84 -0.12
C ASP A 7 -6.75 9.00 -1.40
N TYR A 8 -5.73 9.84 -1.35
CA TYR A 8 -4.84 10.02 -2.50
C TYR A 8 -3.42 10.30 -2.06
N VAL A 9 -2.49 9.92 -2.93
CA VAL A 9 -1.06 10.09 -2.70
C VAL A 9 -0.39 10.59 -3.96
N PHE A 10 0.40 11.65 -3.83
CA PHE A 10 1.16 12.23 -4.93
C PHE A 10 2.61 11.76 -4.89
N TRP A 11 3.00 11.03 -5.92
CA TRP A 11 4.31 10.41 -6.03
C TRP A 11 5.24 11.27 -6.88
N ARG A 12 5.83 12.28 -6.22
CA ARG A 12 6.61 13.37 -6.83
C ARG A 12 7.85 12.94 -7.62
N TYR A 13 8.48 11.85 -7.22
CA TYR A 13 9.73 11.36 -7.83
C TYR A 13 9.49 10.32 -8.94
N ALA A 14 8.23 9.95 -9.19
CA ALA A 14 7.79 9.28 -10.41
C ALA A 14 7.27 10.33 -11.41
N PRO A 15 7.01 10.01 -12.69
CA PRO A 15 6.55 10.99 -13.68
C PRO A 15 5.09 11.45 -13.40
N ASN A 16 4.91 12.27 -12.37
CA ASN A 16 3.65 12.86 -11.89
C ASN A 16 2.57 11.81 -11.60
N TYR A 17 2.90 10.83 -10.76
CA TYR A 17 1.96 9.77 -10.41
C TYR A 17 0.98 10.23 -9.34
N PHE A 18 -0.31 10.08 -9.63
CA PHE A 18 -1.38 10.22 -8.64
C PHE A 18 -1.97 8.86 -8.37
N VAL A 19 -1.85 8.38 -7.13
CA VAL A 19 -2.49 7.15 -6.67
C VAL A 19 -3.75 7.56 -5.91
N VAL A 20 -4.90 7.10 -6.39
CA VAL A 20 -6.21 7.35 -5.80
C VAL A 20 -6.75 6.04 -5.26
N ILE A 21 -7.18 6.06 -3.99
CA ILE A 21 -7.64 4.89 -3.25
C ILE A 21 -9.09 5.16 -2.86
N LEU A 22 -9.99 4.28 -3.29
CA LEU A 22 -11.39 4.31 -2.88
C LEU A 22 -11.67 3.12 -1.98
N SER A 23 -11.90 3.42 -0.70
CA SER A 23 -12.18 2.45 0.35
C SER A 23 -13.65 2.55 0.75
N PRO A 24 -14.41 1.45 0.88
CA PRO A 24 -15.82 1.54 1.26
C PRO A 24 -15.98 2.08 2.70
N LYS A 25 -16.92 3.00 2.92
CA LYS A 25 -17.21 3.57 4.26
C LYS A 25 -17.73 2.52 5.24
N THR A 26 -18.48 1.56 4.73
CA THR A 26 -19.04 0.46 5.50
C THR A 26 -18.33 -0.82 5.09
N LYS A 27 -17.83 -1.60 6.07
CA LYS A 27 -17.36 -2.96 5.82
C LYS A 27 -18.56 -3.80 5.36
N PHE A 28 -18.77 -3.91 4.06
CA PHE A 28 -19.75 -4.86 3.54
C PHE A 28 -19.30 -6.25 3.93
N LYS A 29 -20.18 -6.97 4.64
CA LYS A 29 -20.00 -8.36 5.10
C LYS A 29 -19.24 -9.16 4.03
N ASN A 30 -17.94 -9.35 4.26
CA ASN A 30 -17.04 -10.27 3.55
C ASN A 30 -16.51 -9.88 2.16
N LYS A 31 -16.60 -8.61 1.71
CA LYS A 31 -15.86 -8.16 0.51
C LYS A 31 -15.17 -6.82 0.74
N LEU A 32 -13.85 -6.87 0.91
CA LEU A 32 -12.99 -5.69 0.89
C LEU A 32 -12.79 -5.27 -0.57
N GLU A 33 -13.62 -4.36 -1.08
CA GLU A 33 -13.51 -3.86 -2.45
C GLU A 33 -12.78 -2.52 -2.51
N ILE A 34 -11.48 -2.53 -2.17
CA ILE A 34 -10.63 -1.36 -2.40
C ILE A 34 -10.38 -1.23 -3.90
N LYS A 35 -10.62 -0.04 -4.44
CA LYS A 35 -10.33 0.31 -5.84
C LYS A 35 -9.16 1.27 -5.85
N ILE A 36 -8.11 0.90 -6.58
CA ILE A 36 -6.92 1.72 -6.74
C ILE A 36 -6.89 2.20 -8.19
N TYR A 37 -6.71 3.50 -8.36
CA TYR A 37 -6.59 4.16 -9.64
C TYR A 37 -5.26 4.90 -9.68
N VAL A 38 -4.50 4.73 -10.76
CA VAL A 38 -3.22 5.40 -10.92
C VAL A 38 -3.26 6.25 -12.18
N SER A 39 -2.93 7.52 -12.04
CA SER A 39 -2.62 8.40 -13.15
C SER A 39 -1.12 8.48 -13.33
N LYS A 40 -0.66 8.35 -14.58
CA LYS A 40 0.75 8.49 -14.97
C LYS A 40 1.02 9.80 -15.74
N ASN A 41 0.01 10.67 -15.83
CA ASN A 41 0.02 11.89 -16.65
C ASN A 41 -0.53 13.10 -15.87
N GLY A 42 -0.21 13.19 -14.58
CA GLY A 42 -0.59 14.34 -13.75
C GLY A 42 -2.09 14.49 -13.53
N GLY A 43 -2.85 13.38 -13.54
CA GLY A 43 -4.29 13.36 -13.26
C GLY A 43 -5.20 13.46 -14.49
N GLN A 44 -4.64 13.55 -15.72
CA GLN A 44 -5.47 13.67 -16.93
C GLN A 44 -6.25 12.38 -17.24
N SER A 45 -5.66 11.21 -16.95
CA SER A 45 -6.35 9.92 -17.03
C SER A 45 -5.94 8.99 -15.91
N PHE A 46 -6.83 8.06 -15.56
CA PHE A 46 -6.66 7.11 -14.46
C PHE A 46 -6.88 5.68 -14.95
N ASN A 47 -5.89 4.82 -14.71
CA ASN A 47 -5.99 3.39 -14.96
C ASN A 47 -6.25 2.66 -13.65
N LYS A 48 -7.18 1.69 -13.68
CA LYS A 48 -7.42 0.83 -12.52
C LYS A 48 -6.20 -0.06 -12.32
N TRP A 49 -5.61 -0.01 -11.14
CA TRP A 49 -4.52 -0.90 -10.74
C TRP A 49 -5.04 -1.93 -9.75
N LYS A 50 -4.63 -3.19 -9.94
CA LYS A 50 -4.89 -4.29 -9.03
C LYS A 50 -3.53 -4.88 -8.67
N PRO A 51 -2.96 -4.53 -7.51
CA PRO A 51 -1.69 -5.11 -7.05
C PRO A 51 -1.78 -6.64 -7.07
N GLN A 52 -0.86 -7.28 -7.79
CA GLN A 52 -0.78 -8.73 -7.94
C GLN A 52 0.68 -9.17 -7.86
N TYR A 53 0.92 -10.28 -7.19
CA TYR A 53 2.23 -10.93 -7.09
C TYR A 53 2.03 -12.45 -7.10
N ASN A 54 2.74 -13.16 -7.99
CA ASN A 54 2.57 -14.61 -8.21
C ASN A 54 1.09 -15.01 -8.40
N ASP A 55 0.36 -14.29 -9.24
CA ASP A 55 -1.08 -14.45 -9.53
C ASP A 55 -2.04 -14.21 -8.35
N GLU A 56 -1.52 -13.92 -7.16
CA GLU A 56 -2.32 -13.56 -5.99
C GLU A 56 -2.58 -12.06 -5.92
N ARG A 57 -3.84 -11.69 -5.63
CA ARG A 57 -4.21 -10.28 -5.44
C ARG A 57 -3.83 -9.82 -4.04
N ILE A 58 -3.13 -8.69 -3.97
CA ILE A 58 -2.78 -8.04 -2.71
C ILE A 58 -3.79 -6.93 -2.42
N PHE A 59 -4.34 -6.94 -1.21
CA PHE A 59 -5.26 -5.91 -0.73
C PHE A 59 -4.49 -4.82 0.02
N SER A 60 -4.07 -3.77 -0.67
CA SER A 60 -3.40 -2.64 -0.04
C SER A 60 -4.42 -1.59 0.39
N ASP A 61 -4.33 -1.12 1.63
CA ASP A 61 -5.16 -0.06 2.20
C ASP A 61 -4.37 1.23 2.50
N ASP A 62 -3.04 1.17 2.52
CA ASP A 62 -2.16 2.34 2.61
C ASP A 62 -1.09 2.31 1.51
N PHE A 63 -0.70 3.49 1.03
CA PHE A 63 0.33 3.69 0.00
C PHE A 63 1.24 4.84 0.37
N ARG A 64 2.55 4.62 0.27
CA ARG A 64 3.56 5.63 0.61
C ARG A 64 4.64 5.71 -0.47
N PRO A 65 4.79 6.82 -1.18
CA PRO A 65 5.86 7.00 -2.16
C PRO A 65 7.18 7.22 -1.42
N ILE A 66 8.20 6.47 -1.81
CA ILE A 66 9.57 6.55 -1.31
C ILE A 66 10.48 6.67 -2.51
N LYS A 67 10.89 7.90 -2.85
CA LYS A 67 11.66 8.21 -4.08
C LYS A 67 11.01 7.56 -5.30
N ASN A 68 11.70 6.71 -6.04
CA ASN A 68 11.24 6.02 -7.24
C ASN A 68 10.51 4.69 -6.96
N VAL A 69 10.09 4.45 -5.71
CA VAL A 69 9.36 3.25 -5.31
C VAL A 69 8.04 3.63 -4.63
N LEU A 70 6.99 2.84 -4.87
CA LEU A 70 5.73 2.92 -4.14
C LEU A 70 5.64 1.76 -3.15
N LEU A 71 5.60 2.09 -1.86
CA LEU A 71 5.29 1.11 -0.82
C LEU A 71 3.77 0.98 -0.71
N GLY A 72 3.27 -0.25 -0.82
CA GLY A 72 1.90 -0.60 -0.46
C GLY A 72 1.89 -1.39 0.83
N ILE A 73 0.99 -1.06 1.75
CA ILE A 73 0.77 -1.77 3.01
C ILE A 73 -0.64 -2.35 3.02
N SER A 74 -0.74 -3.59 3.50
CA SER A 74 -1.96 -4.36 3.71
C SER A 74 -2.08 -4.72 5.19
N MET A 75 -2.87 -3.96 5.94
CA MET A 75 -3.13 -4.30 7.35
C MET A 75 -3.96 -5.57 7.51
N LEU A 76 -4.76 -5.93 6.49
CA LEU A 76 -5.61 -7.13 6.53
C LEU A 76 -4.79 -8.42 6.56
N ASN A 77 -3.71 -8.47 5.78
CA ASN A 77 -2.91 -9.68 5.58
C ASN A 77 -1.54 -9.59 6.25
N ASN A 78 -1.27 -8.50 6.99
CA ASN A 78 0.03 -8.13 7.52
C ASN A 78 1.14 -8.26 6.46
N THR A 79 0.93 -7.60 5.32
CA THR A 79 1.87 -7.62 4.20
C THR A 79 2.23 -6.22 3.79
N PHE A 80 3.48 -5.98 3.43
CA PHE A 80 3.86 -4.80 2.66
C PHE A 80 4.63 -5.22 1.40
N PHE A 81 4.58 -4.37 0.38
CA PHE A 81 5.24 -4.64 -0.89
C PHE A 81 5.78 -3.37 -1.52
N TYR A 82 6.76 -3.53 -2.38
CA TYR A 82 7.35 -2.45 -3.14
C TYR A 82 7.03 -2.60 -4.62
N ALA A 83 6.55 -1.52 -5.22
CA ALA A 83 6.30 -1.43 -6.65
C ALA A 83 7.20 -0.36 -7.28
N ASP A 84 7.70 -0.65 -8.48
CA ASP A 84 8.44 0.32 -9.28
C ASP A 84 7.49 1.33 -9.96
N THR A 85 8.08 2.28 -10.69
CA THR A 85 7.32 3.28 -11.46
C THR A 85 6.46 2.67 -12.55
N GLU A 86 6.67 1.43 -12.96
CA GLU A 86 5.77 0.75 -13.90
C GLU A 86 4.56 0.13 -13.20
N LEU A 87 4.52 0.17 -11.86
CA LEU A 87 3.57 -0.50 -10.97
C LEU A 87 3.79 -2.02 -10.89
N LYS A 88 4.99 -2.49 -11.23
CA LYS A 88 5.39 -3.88 -11.07
C LYS A 88 5.90 -4.08 -9.65
N ILE A 89 5.30 -5.04 -8.96
CA ILE A 89 5.71 -5.44 -7.61
C ILE A 89 6.98 -6.27 -7.72
N PHE A 90 8.05 -5.83 -7.07
CA PHE A 90 9.36 -6.51 -7.11
C PHE A 90 9.78 -7.11 -5.77
N SER A 91 9.13 -6.72 -4.67
CA SER A 91 9.36 -7.31 -3.35
C SER A 91 8.08 -7.31 -2.52
N ILE A 92 7.89 -8.36 -1.73
CA ILE A 92 6.75 -8.57 -0.84
C ILE A 92 7.23 -9.21 0.46
N HIS A 93 6.72 -8.71 1.58
CA HIS A 93 7.10 -9.17 2.91
C HIS A 93 5.88 -9.27 3.81
N LYS A 94 5.79 -10.36 4.56
CA LYS A 94 4.82 -10.50 5.67
C LYS A 94 5.44 -10.00 6.96
N TYR A 95 4.62 -9.44 7.83
CA TYR A 95 4.96 -9.07 9.19
C TYR A 95 4.00 -9.74 10.18
N GLU A 96 4.38 -9.82 11.44
CA GLU A 96 3.55 -10.45 12.47
C GLU A 96 2.44 -9.51 12.95
N LYS A 97 1.42 -10.09 13.59
CA LYS A 97 0.17 -9.41 13.94
C LYS A 97 0.36 -8.25 14.93
N ASP A 98 1.41 -8.29 15.74
CA ASP A 98 1.69 -7.33 16.80
C ASP A 98 2.94 -6.47 16.47
N GLU A 99 3.28 -6.39 15.18
CA GLU A 99 4.44 -5.64 14.71
C GLU A 99 4.03 -4.34 14.03
N MET A 100 4.74 -3.26 14.37
CA MET A 100 4.63 -2.00 13.66
C MET A 100 5.75 -1.91 12.64
N ILE A 101 5.35 -1.83 11.37
CA ILE A 101 6.26 -1.60 10.24
C ILE A 101 6.34 -0.11 9.95
N ILE A 102 7.52 0.46 10.15
CA ILE A 102 7.82 1.87 9.87
C ILE A 102 8.82 1.91 8.71
N PRO A 103 8.36 2.13 7.47
CA PRO A 103 9.26 2.24 6.34
C PRO A 103 10.11 3.50 6.44
N SER A 104 11.38 3.44 6.01
CA SER A 104 12.20 4.63 5.90
C SER A 104 11.67 5.53 4.78
N HIS A 105 11.42 6.81 5.09
CA HIS A 105 11.01 7.81 4.11
C HIS A 105 12.15 8.23 3.16
N TYR A 106 13.39 7.90 3.49
CA TYR A 106 14.58 8.31 2.74
C TYR A 106 15.16 7.20 1.87
N ASP A 107 15.06 5.95 2.31
CA ASP A 107 15.65 4.79 1.64
C ASP A 107 14.69 3.61 1.68
N SER A 108 14.16 3.23 0.52
CA SER A 108 13.21 2.13 0.39
C SER A 108 13.78 0.76 0.76
N SER A 109 15.12 0.62 0.84
CA SER A 109 15.76 -0.62 1.28
C SER A 109 15.72 -0.84 2.80
N HIS A 110 15.31 0.17 3.57
CA HIS A 110 15.29 0.12 5.02
C HIS A 110 13.85 0.15 5.57
N VAL A 111 13.58 -0.77 6.49
CA VAL A 111 12.34 -0.82 7.27
C VAL A 111 12.71 -0.94 8.74
N MET A 112 12.16 -0.05 9.55
CA MET A 112 12.21 -0.19 10.99
C MET A 112 11.02 -1.02 11.45
N LYS A 113 11.29 -1.95 12.36
CA LYS A 113 10.33 -2.87 12.91
C LYS A 113 10.30 -2.69 14.43
N ILE A 114 9.13 -2.43 14.99
CA ILE A 114 8.91 -2.38 16.44
C ILE A 114 8.11 -3.63 16.82
N ILE A 115 8.62 -4.36 17.81
CA ILE A 115 8.03 -5.61 18.32
C ILE A 115 7.82 -5.45 19.81
N GLU A 116 6.62 -5.77 20.30
CA GLU A 116 6.36 -5.86 21.73
C GLU A 116 6.89 -7.19 22.27
N ILE A 117 7.89 -7.15 23.15
CA ILE A 117 8.40 -8.34 23.82
C ILE A 117 7.56 -8.55 25.09
N LYS A 118 6.71 -9.58 25.11
CA LYS A 118 6.06 -10.00 26.35
C LYS A 118 7.12 -10.60 27.26
N SER A 119 7.39 -9.96 28.40
CA SER A 119 8.23 -10.54 29.44
C SER A 119 7.59 -11.83 29.93
N VAL A 120 8.26 -12.96 29.74
CA VAL A 120 7.86 -14.23 30.37
C VAL A 120 8.14 -14.08 31.86
N SER A 121 7.08 -13.92 32.65
CA SER A 121 7.15 -14.01 34.10
C SER A 121 7.45 -15.47 34.47
N TYR A 122 8.63 -15.72 35.03
CA TYR A 122 8.99 -16.99 35.65
C TYR A 122 8.39 -17.11 37.05
#